data_AF-A0A316H4W8-F1
#
_entry.id   AF-A0A316H4W8-F1
#
_cell.length_a   1.000
_cell.length_b   1.000
_cell.length_c   1.000
_cell.angle_alpha   90.00
_cell.angle_beta   90.00
_cell.angle_gamma   90.00
#
_symmetry.space_group_name_H-M   'P 1'
#
loop_
_entity.id
_entity.type
_entity.pdbx_description
1 polymer ?
#
loop_
_entity_poly.entity_id
_entity_poly.type
_entity_poly.pdbx_seq_one_letter_code
_entity_poly.pdbx_strand_id
1 'polypeptide(L)'
;MTASTSGLRDVWRGGVATWECDEMGHMNTRFYVARCVEAAAMLFGLSGLPRLFAPGSDTTLAIRTMHIRFLREARAGTSMHISAGFTSVGDGTAEVVAMMFDSASGECAATFRIGLGHIAVADRTARAWPEAVATRIADELVETPKLAMPRGTGELFAETSASGARADELSLRQLGQGAVLQPACDNNGKMLPHAFVGAIADSVRNIITPLRELCARHSDRGGPHFGAAALEFLIRIDDLPGNGDCWEVRSGLARADGRTMDIVNWMLDPFSGHAFGTMEVVAICFDLETRRLLPIAPAAQAELAGWIVPGLAL
;
A
#
# COMPACT_ATOMS: atom_id res chain seq x y z
N MET A 1 -23.41 -4.77 -0.45
CA MET A 1 -23.26 -5.03 -1.89
C MET A 1 -22.20 -6.09 -2.04
N THR A 2 -22.56 -7.29 -2.48
CA THR A 2 -21.59 -8.32 -2.85
C THR A 2 -20.79 -7.79 -4.04
N ALA A 3 -19.46 -7.76 -3.93
CA ALA A 3 -18.64 -7.31 -5.04
C ALA A 3 -18.73 -8.33 -6.19
N SER A 4 -18.81 -7.86 -7.44
CA SER A 4 -18.71 -8.75 -8.59
C SER A 4 -17.30 -9.34 -8.65
N THR A 5 -17.21 -10.67 -8.61
CA THR A 5 -15.96 -11.44 -8.73
C THR A 5 -15.89 -12.20 -10.04
N SER A 6 -16.72 -11.84 -11.02
CA SER A 6 -16.76 -12.53 -12.32
C SER A 6 -15.38 -12.55 -12.98
N GLY A 7 -14.92 -13.75 -13.35
CA GLY A 7 -13.59 -13.97 -13.96
C GLY A 7 -12.41 -13.98 -12.99
N LEU A 8 -12.59 -13.61 -11.71
CA LEU A 8 -11.50 -13.67 -10.72
C LEU A 8 -11.25 -15.11 -10.26
N ARG A 9 -9.98 -15.45 -10.08
CA ARG A 9 -9.52 -16.75 -9.58
C ARG A 9 -9.26 -16.69 -8.08
N ASP A 10 -9.60 -17.75 -7.36
CA ASP A 10 -9.21 -17.91 -5.95
C ASP A 10 -7.71 -18.18 -5.86
N VAL A 11 -6.97 -17.28 -5.21
CA VAL A 11 -5.49 -17.25 -5.26
C VAL A 11 -4.84 -17.22 -3.88
N TRP A 12 -5.63 -17.04 -2.82
CA TRP A 12 -5.12 -17.12 -1.46
C TRP A 12 -6.26 -17.38 -0.48
N ARG A 13 -6.02 -18.21 0.53
CA ARG A 13 -6.91 -18.43 1.68
C ARG A 13 -6.07 -18.51 2.94
N GLY A 14 -6.55 -17.92 4.03
CA GLY A 14 -5.85 -17.94 5.31
C GLY A 14 -6.68 -17.34 6.42
N GLY A 15 -6.05 -17.11 7.56
CA GLY A 15 -6.64 -16.41 8.70
C GLY A 15 -5.77 -15.23 9.12
N VAL A 16 -6.35 -14.33 9.91
CA VAL A 16 -5.61 -13.24 10.55
C VAL A 16 -5.07 -13.72 11.89
N ALA A 17 -3.75 -13.70 12.06
CA ALA A 17 -3.14 -14.06 13.32
C ALA A 17 -3.11 -12.87 14.31
N THR A 18 -3.06 -13.16 15.61
CA THR A 18 -3.04 -12.12 16.65
C THR A 18 -1.83 -11.19 16.53
N TRP A 19 -0.65 -11.73 16.19
CA TRP A 19 0.57 -10.93 16.00
C TRP A 19 0.55 -10.07 14.72
N GLU A 20 -0.47 -10.24 13.88
CA GLU A 20 -0.66 -9.43 12.68
C GLU A 20 -1.56 -8.22 12.94
N CYS A 21 -2.16 -8.15 14.13
CA CYS A 21 -3.02 -7.05 14.53
C CYS A 21 -2.22 -5.91 15.17
N ASP A 22 -2.65 -4.68 14.94
CA ASP A 22 -2.11 -3.49 15.59
C ASP A 22 -2.81 -3.19 16.93
N GLU A 23 -2.45 -2.06 17.54
CA GLU A 23 -3.03 -1.58 18.80
C GLU A 23 -4.55 -1.37 18.77
N MET A 24 -5.15 -1.24 17.58
CA MET A 24 -6.59 -1.12 17.39
C MET A 24 -7.29 -2.48 17.28
N GLY A 25 -6.55 -3.59 17.31
CA GLY A 25 -7.08 -4.94 17.25
C GLY A 25 -7.49 -5.39 15.84
N HIS A 26 -6.99 -4.72 14.81
CA HIS A 26 -7.23 -5.09 13.41
C HIS A 26 -5.92 -5.41 12.72
N MET A 27 -5.99 -6.22 11.65
CA MET A 27 -4.86 -6.58 10.83
C MET A 27 -4.12 -5.31 10.36
N ASN A 28 -2.82 -5.25 10.62
CA ASN A 28 -2.00 -4.12 10.20
C ASN A 28 -1.88 -4.09 8.68
N THR A 29 -1.87 -2.89 8.09
CA THR A 29 -1.87 -2.68 6.63
C THR A 29 -0.71 -3.37 5.92
N ARG A 30 0.44 -3.56 6.58
CA ARG A 30 1.57 -4.33 6.03
C ARG A 30 1.18 -5.77 5.67
N PHE A 31 0.32 -6.41 6.47
CA PHE A 31 -0.05 -7.80 6.22
C PHE A 31 -1.07 -7.92 5.09
N TYR A 32 -1.92 -6.91 4.85
CA TYR A 32 -2.76 -6.88 3.64
C TYR A 32 -1.89 -6.92 2.39
N VAL A 33 -0.81 -6.13 2.37
CA VAL A 33 0.17 -6.13 1.28
C VAL A 33 0.86 -7.48 1.18
N ALA A 34 1.30 -8.07 2.30
CA ALA A 34 1.92 -9.39 2.29
C ALA A 34 1.04 -10.46 1.63
N ARG A 35 -0.25 -10.53 2.00
CA ARG A 35 -1.20 -11.48 1.38
C ARG A 35 -1.45 -11.17 -0.09
N CYS A 36 -1.44 -9.90 -0.46
CA CYS A 36 -1.57 -9.51 -1.84
C CYS A 36 -0.38 -9.95 -2.70
N VAL A 37 0.85 -9.93 -2.17
CA VAL A 37 2.05 -10.45 -2.84
C VAL A 37 1.97 -11.98 -2.99
N GLU A 38 1.55 -12.69 -1.94
CA GLU A 38 1.30 -14.15 -2.03
C GLU A 38 0.25 -14.49 -3.09
N ALA A 39 -0.86 -13.74 -3.12
CA ALA A 39 -1.92 -13.88 -4.12
C ALA A 39 -1.43 -13.64 -5.54
N ALA A 40 -0.57 -12.64 -5.76
CA ALA A 40 0.06 -12.39 -7.06
C ALA A 40 0.95 -13.58 -7.47
N ALA A 41 1.77 -14.11 -6.56
CA ALA A 41 2.60 -15.29 -6.82
C ALA A 41 1.75 -16.49 -7.29
N MET A 42 0.62 -16.74 -6.61
CA MET A 42 -0.31 -17.81 -6.96
C MET A 42 -0.97 -17.56 -8.32
N LEU A 43 -1.43 -16.34 -8.60
CA LEU A 43 -2.06 -15.98 -9.87
C LEU A 43 -1.15 -16.24 -11.08
N PHE A 44 0.12 -15.83 -10.98
CA PHE A 44 1.13 -16.12 -12.02
C PHE A 44 1.46 -17.61 -12.10
N GLY A 45 1.52 -18.31 -10.96
CA GLY A 45 1.68 -19.77 -10.93
C GLY A 45 0.57 -20.50 -11.68
N LEU A 46 -0.69 -20.14 -11.45
CA LEU A 46 -1.86 -20.65 -12.19
C LEU A 46 -1.81 -20.29 -13.68
N SER A 47 -1.06 -19.24 -14.03
CA SER A 47 -0.86 -18.80 -15.41
C SER A 47 0.36 -19.43 -16.08
N GLY A 48 1.01 -20.40 -15.43
CA GLY A 48 2.14 -21.14 -15.97
C GLY A 48 3.52 -20.54 -15.66
N LEU A 49 3.60 -19.56 -14.75
CA LEU A 49 4.86 -18.97 -14.31
C LEU A 49 5.06 -19.12 -12.78
N PRO A 50 5.20 -20.37 -12.28
CA PRO A 50 5.40 -20.61 -10.85
C PRO A 50 6.81 -20.25 -10.41
N ARG A 51 7.00 -20.17 -9.09
CA ARG A 51 8.31 -19.99 -8.43
C ARG A 51 9.05 -18.67 -8.70
N LEU A 52 8.35 -17.61 -9.14
CA LEU A 52 8.94 -16.27 -9.35
C LEU A 52 9.67 -15.68 -8.13
N PHE A 53 9.38 -16.16 -6.91
CA PHE A 53 10.03 -15.72 -5.67
C PHE A 53 10.94 -16.78 -5.04
N ALA A 54 11.14 -17.92 -5.70
CA ALA A 54 11.95 -19.01 -5.17
C ALA A 54 13.46 -18.69 -5.26
N PRO A 55 14.28 -19.20 -4.32
CA PRO A 55 15.73 -19.13 -4.45
C PRO A 55 16.20 -19.74 -5.78
N GLY A 56 17.11 -19.06 -6.48
CA GLY A 56 17.66 -19.50 -7.76
C GLY A 56 16.73 -19.37 -8.97
N SER A 57 15.63 -18.62 -8.86
CA SER A 57 14.85 -18.21 -10.03
C SER A 57 15.65 -17.18 -10.85
N ASP A 58 15.71 -17.33 -12.17
CA ASP A 58 16.40 -16.37 -13.05
C ASP A 58 15.62 -15.05 -13.19
N THR A 59 14.30 -15.11 -13.01
CA THR A 59 13.40 -13.96 -13.09
C THR A 59 12.46 -13.87 -11.89
N THR A 60 11.94 -12.67 -11.65
CA THR A 60 10.98 -12.37 -10.58
C THR A 60 10.01 -11.26 -10.99
N LEU A 61 9.10 -10.90 -10.07
CA LEU A 61 8.18 -9.78 -10.24
C LEU A 61 8.65 -8.56 -9.47
N ALA A 62 8.77 -7.43 -10.16
CA ALA A 62 8.86 -6.11 -9.55
C ALA A 62 7.44 -5.55 -9.36
N ILE A 63 7.03 -5.31 -8.13
CA ILE A 63 5.85 -4.49 -7.84
C ILE A 63 6.21 -3.03 -8.08
N ARG A 64 5.54 -2.38 -9.02
CA ARG A 64 5.81 -0.99 -9.43
C ARG A 64 4.82 -0.02 -8.84
N THR A 65 3.55 -0.41 -8.78
CA THR A 65 2.48 0.42 -8.23
C THR A 65 1.53 -0.43 -7.40
N MET A 66 0.94 0.17 -6.37
CA MET A 66 -0.19 -0.40 -5.67
C MET A 66 -1.21 0.68 -5.38
N HIS A 67 -2.47 0.43 -5.70
CA HIS A 67 -3.60 1.16 -5.14
C HIS A 67 -4.41 0.21 -4.27
N ILE A 68 -4.64 0.61 -3.02
CA ILE A 68 -5.29 -0.23 -2.02
C ILE A 68 -6.47 0.55 -1.44
N ARG A 69 -7.62 -0.11 -1.30
CA ARG A 69 -8.76 0.44 -0.56
C ARG A 69 -9.09 -0.47 0.60
N PHE A 70 -9.16 0.09 1.80
CA PHE A 70 -9.58 -0.59 3.02
C PHE A 70 -11.06 -0.31 3.25
N LEU A 71 -11.87 -1.35 3.18
CA LEU A 71 -13.33 -1.26 3.21
C LEU A 71 -13.91 -1.74 4.54
N ARG A 72 -13.27 -2.75 5.14
CA ARG A 72 -13.63 -3.30 6.46
C ARG A 72 -12.38 -3.80 7.15
N GLU A 73 -12.40 -3.75 8.47
CA GLU A 73 -11.31 -4.22 9.30
C GLU A 73 -11.41 -5.73 9.53
N ALA A 74 -10.33 -6.46 9.26
CA ALA A 74 -10.18 -7.85 9.63
C ALA A 74 -9.58 -7.97 11.04
N ARG A 75 -10.15 -8.83 11.89
CA ARG A 75 -9.72 -9.04 13.30
C ARG A 75 -9.00 -10.36 13.45
N ALA A 76 -8.26 -10.51 14.56
CA ALA A 76 -7.64 -11.79 14.91
C ALA A 76 -8.66 -12.94 14.86
N GLY A 77 -8.27 -14.03 14.21
CA GLY A 77 -9.11 -15.22 13.99
C GLY A 77 -10.06 -15.14 12.81
N THR A 78 -10.21 -13.98 12.13
CA THR A 78 -11.04 -13.89 10.93
C THR A 78 -10.45 -14.76 9.82
N SER A 79 -11.29 -15.61 9.22
CA SER A 79 -10.94 -16.39 8.03
C SER A 79 -11.12 -15.53 6.78
N MET A 80 -10.12 -15.50 5.91
CA MET A 80 -10.03 -14.59 4.77
C MET A 80 -9.71 -15.35 3.49
N HIS A 81 -10.06 -14.78 2.34
CA HIS A 81 -9.61 -15.24 1.03
C HIS A 81 -9.39 -14.07 0.07
N ILE A 82 -8.58 -14.28 -0.96
CA ILE A 82 -8.37 -13.32 -2.04
C ILE A 82 -8.72 -13.96 -3.37
N SER A 83 -9.54 -13.25 -4.16
CA SER A 83 -9.74 -13.55 -5.57
C SER A 83 -9.09 -12.48 -6.44
N ALA A 84 -8.38 -12.88 -7.50
CA ALA A 84 -7.63 -11.96 -8.35
C ALA A 84 -7.70 -12.32 -9.84
N GLY A 85 -7.45 -11.34 -10.69
CA GLY A 85 -7.43 -11.49 -12.14
C GLY A 85 -6.55 -10.43 -12.80
N PHE A 86 -6.13 -10.68 -14.03
CA PHE A 86 -5.36 -9.74 -14.82
C PHE A 86 -6.29 -8.75 -15.50
N THR A 87 -5.98 -7.46 -15.44
CA THR A 87 -6.77 -6.40 -16.10
C THR A 87 -6.07 -5.86 -17.34
N SER A 88 -4.75 -6.04 -17.45
CA SER A 88 -4.01 -5.82 -18.69
C SER A 88 -2.70 -6.61 -18.70
N VAL A 89 -2.16 -6.81 -19.89
CA VAL A 89 -0.83 -7.37 -20.13
C VAL A 89 -0.12 -6.58 -21.21
N GLY A 90 1.15 -6.25 -20.96
CA GLY A 90 2.05 -5.59 -21.90
C GLY A 90 3.32 -6.42 -22.10
N ASP A 91 4.31 -5.83 -22.75
CA ASP A 91 5.62 -6.46 -22.93
C ASP A 91 6.39 -6.48 -21.61
N GLY A 92 6.36 -7.62 -20.92
CA GLY A 92 6.99 -7.78 -19.61
C GLY A 92 6.29 -7.03 -18.48
N THR A 93 5.09 -6.47 -18.70
CA THR A 93 4.28 -5.81 -17.67
C THR A 93 2.88 -6.40 -17.58
N ALA A 94 2.25 -6.28 -16.41
CA ALA A 94 0.86 -6.69 -16.21
C ALA A 94 0.20 -5.86 -15.12
N GLU A 95 -1.10 -5.64 -15.25
CA GLU A 95 -1.93 -5.06 -14.19
C GLU A 95 -2.82 -6.15 -13.60
N VAL A 96 -2.90 -6.20 -12.28
CA VAL A 96 -3.71 -7.17 -11.53
C VAL A 96 -4.70 -6.45 -10.65
N VAL A 97 -5.94 -6.94 -10.61
CA VAL A 97 -6.90 -6.60 -9.56
C VAL A 97 -7.07 -7.78 -8.61
N ALA A 98 -7.03 -7.51 -7.31
CA ALA A 98 -7.26 -8.49 -6.27
C ALA A 98 -8.29 -7.98 -5.25
N MET A 99 -9.13 -8.87 -4.74
CA MET A 99 -10.18 -8.56 -3.79
C MET A 99 -10.10 -9.51 -2.60
N MET A 100 -9.91 -8.96 -1.41
CA MET A 100 -9.85 -9.70 -0.16
C MET A 100 -11.21 -9.67 0.53
N PHE A 101 -11.66 -10.84 0.98
CA PHE A 101 -12.97 -11.05 1.59
C PHE A 101 -12.85 -11.75 2.94
N ASP A 102 -13.74 -11.39 3.85
CA ASP A 102 -14.08 -12.26 4.97
C ASP A 102 -14.80 -13.50 4.42
N SER A 103 -14.25 -14.67 4.68
CA SER A 103 -14.71 -15.94 4.11
C SER A 103 -16.05 -16.40 4.69
N ALA A 104 -16.42 -15.98 5.90
CA ALA A 104 -17.65 -16.41 6.54
C ALA A 104 -18.85 -15.56 6.08
N SER A 105 -18.65 -14.24 5.98
CA SER A 105 -19.69 -13.29 5.60
C SER A 105 -19.74 -13.00 4.09
N GLY A 106 -18.65 -13.26 3.36
CA GLY A 106 -18.50 -12.88 1.95
C GLY A 106 -18.32 -11.37 1.74
N GLU A 107 -18.14 -10.60 2.80
CA GLU A 107 -17.95 -9.16 2.70
C GLU A 107 -16.52 -8.81 2.27
N CYS A 108 -16.40 -7.90 1.30
CA CYS A 108 -15.09 -7.41 0.86
C CYS A 108 -14.48 -6.51 1.93
N ALA A 109 -13.26 -6.86 2.35
CA ALA A 109 -12.48 -6.15 3.36
C ALA A 109 -11.46 -5.20 2.73
N ALA A 110 -10.83 -5.60 1.63
CA ALA A 110 -9.89 -4.74 0.91
C ALA A 110 -9.86 -5.05 -0.59
N THR A 111 -9.49 -4.06 -1.39
CA THR A 111 -9.22 -4.23 -2.82
C THR A 111 -7.84 -3.71 -3.17
N PHE A 112 -7.20 -4.34 -4.14
CA PHE A 112 -5.86 -4.02 -4.60
C PHE A 112 -5.88 -3.90 -6.12
N ARG A 113 -5.19 -2.89 -6.64
CA ARG A 113 -4.76 -2.80 -8.04
C ARG A 113 -3.25 -2.70 -8.05
N ILE A 114 -2.57 -3.57 -8.78
CA ILE A 114 -1.12 -3.71 -8.72
C ILE A 114 -0.54 -3.70 -10.13
N GLY A 115 0.40 -2.80 -10.38
CA GLY A 115 1.24 -2.82 -11.58
C GLY A 115 2.51 -3.63 -11.32
N LEU A 116 2.78 -4.56 -12.22
CA LEU A 116 3.86 -5.54 -12.10
C LEU A 116 4.76 -5.51 -13.34
N GLY A 117 6.06 -5.71 -13.12
CA GLY A 117 7.05 -5.93 -14.18
C GLY A 117 7.78 -7.25 -14.00
N HIS A 118 7.99 -7.99 -15.08
CA HIS A 118 8.86 -9.14 -15.15
C HIS A 118 10.30 -8.68 -15.29
N ILE A 119 11.16 -9.09 -14.36
CA ILE A 119 12.56 -8.68 -14.35
C ILE A 119 13.49 -9.87 -14.16
N ALA A 120 14.71 -9.78 -14.69
CA ALA A 120 15.77 -10.70 -14.33
C ALA A 120 16.26 -10.43 -12.91
N VAL A 121 16.57 -11.48 -12.15
CA VAL A 121 17.08 -11.35 -10.77
C VAL A 121 18.48 -10.75 -10.77
N ALA A 122 19.34 -11.17 -11.71
CA ALA A 122 20.76 -10.81 -11.73
C ALA A 122 21.03 -9.31 -11.88
N ASP A 123 20.29 -8.64 -12.75
CA ASP A 123 20.53 -7.23 -13.13
C ASP A 123 19.27 -6.35 -13.02
N ARG A 124 18.13 -6.92 -12.61
CA ARG A 124 16.82 -6.25 -12.47
C ARG A 124 16.30 -5.63 -13.78
N THR A 125 16.85 -6.02 -14.92
CA THR A 125 16.40 -5.55 -16.23
C THR A 125 15.07 -6.18 -16.60
N ALA A 126 14.25 -5.43 -17.34
CA ALA A 126 12.97 -5.92 -17.83
C ALA A 126 13.14 -7.16 -18.73
N ARG A 127 12.17 -8.07 -18.65
CA ARG A 127 12.10 -9.28 -19.47
C ARG A 127 10.71 -9.39 -20.06
N ALA A 128 10.62 -9.78 -21.33
CA ALA A 128 9.33 -10.19 -21.90
C ALA A 128 8.76 -11.36 -21.09
N TRP A 129 7.44 -11.48 -21.06
CA TRP A 129 6.80 -12.69 -20.57
C TRP A 129 7.14 -13.87 -21.49
N PRO A 130 7.28 -15.10 -20.98
CA PRO A 130 7.24 -16.26 -21.85
C PRO A 130 5.97 -16.25 -22.69
N GLU A 131 6.07 -16.52 -24.00
CA GLU A 131 4.96 -16.38 -24.95
C GLU A 131 3.69 -17.10 -24.49
N ALA A 132 3.81 -18.34 -24.03
CA ALA A 132 2.68 -19.12 -23.52
C ALA A 132 1.99 -18.48 -22.29
N VAL A 133 2.75 -17.76 -21.45
CA VAL A 133 2.23 -17.04 -20.29
C VAL A 133 1.52 -15.75 -20.75
N ALA A 134 2.13 -15.00 -21.67
CA ALA A 134 1.55 -13.78 -22.23
C ALA A 134 0.18 -14.06 -22.88
N THR A 135 0.11 -15.09 -23.73
CA THR A 135 -1.12 -15.52 -24.40
C THR A 135 -2.20 -15.91 -23.40
N ARG A 136 -1.85 -16.73 -22.39
CA ARG A 136 -2.81 -17.14 -21.36
C ARG A 136 -3.35 -15.95 -20.57
N ILE A 137 -2.50 -14.99 -20.21
CA ILE A 137 -2.95 -13.78 -19.50
C ILE A 137 -3.90 -12.97 -20.39
N ALA A 138 -3.56 -12.80 -21.68
CA ALA A 138 -4.39 -12.06 -22.63
C ALA A 138 -5.78 -12.68 -22.82
N ASP A 139 -5.88 -14.02 -22.81
CA ASP A 139 -7.14 -14.75 -22.95
C ASP A 139 -8.02 -14.71 -21.68
N GLU A 140 -7.46 -14.35 -20.53
CA GLU A 140 -8.10 -14.41 -19.22
C GLU A 140 -8.25 -13.01 -18.56
N LEU A 141 -8.20 -11.94 -19.36
CA LEU A 141 -8.37 -10.58 -18.86
C LEU A 141 -9.77 -10.37 -18.28
N VAL A 142 -9.84 -9.61 -17.19
CA VAL A 142 -11.07 -9.26 -16.49
C VAL A 142 -11.28 -7.76 -16.45
N GLU A 143 -12.55 -7.34 -16.38
CA GLU A 143 -12.87 -5.95 -16.05
C GLU A 143 -12.50 -5.64 -14.59
N THR A 144 -11.98 -4.44 -14.35
CA THR A 144 -11.72 -3.98 -12.98
C THR A 144 -13.05 -3.75 -12.25
N PRO A 145 -13.34 -4.46 -11.14
CA PRO A 145 -14.57 -4.24 -10.39
C PRO A 145 -14.66 -2.79 -9.89
N LYS A 146 -15.84 -2.17 -9.98
CA LYS A 146 -16.08 -0.78 -9.52
C LYS A 146 -15.63 -0.54 -8.08
N LEU A 147 -15.73 -1.55 -7.22
CA LEU A 147 -15.32 -1.46 -5.82
C LEU A 147 -13.80 -1.30 -5.66
N ALA A 148 -13.00 -1.70 -6.65
CA ALA A 148 -11.54 -1.54 -6.67
C ALA A 148 -11.08 -0.20 -7.28
N MET A 149 -11.99 0.60 -7.85
CA MET A 149 -11.62 1.90 -8.41
C MET A 149 -11.27 2.92 -7.31
N PRO A 150 -10.28 3.80 -7.54
CA PRO A 150 -9.95 4.91 -6.64
C PRO A 150 -11.16 5.76 -6.30
N ARG A 151 -11.20 6.30 -5.07
CA ARG A 151 -12.16 7.34 -4.70
C ARG A 151 -11.52 8.58 -4.09
N GLY A 152 -10.46 8.40 -3.31
CA GLY A 152 -9.87 9.48 -2.52
C GLY A 152 -8.44 9.85 -2.91
N THR A 153 -7.71 8.95 -3.57
CA THR A 153 -6.30 9.19 -3.93
C THR A 153 -6.16 10.05 -5.17
N GLY A 154 -5.00 10.70 -5.31
CA GLY A 154 -4.61 11.39 -6.55
C GLY A 154 -4.34 10.43 -7.72
N GLU A 155 -3.77 11.00 -8.79
CA GLU A 155 -3.26 10.23 -9.93
C GLU A 155 -1.83 9.73 -9.66
N LEU A 156 -1.51 8.52 -10.14
CA LEU A 156 -0.11 8.07 -10.19
C LEU A 156 0.58 8.80 -11.34
N PHE A 157 1.59 9.61 -11.01
CA PHE A 157 2.44 10.25 -12.00
C PHE A 157 3.43 9.23 -12.60
N ALA A 158 3.75 9.42 -13.88
CA ALA A 158 4.70 8.57 -14.59
C ALA A 158 6.12 8.64 -13.99
N GLU A 159 6.49 9.80 -13.45
CA GLU A 159 7.76 10.08 -12.76
C GLU A 159 7.46 10.66 -11.39
N THR A 160 8.26 10.28 -10.38
CA THR A 160 8.17 10.85 -9.03
C THR A 160 9.05 12.09 -8.92
N SER A 161 8.60 13.07 -8.13
CA SER A 161 9.43 14.21 -7.73
C SER A 161 10.27 13.95 -6.46
N ALA A 162 10.09 12.78 -5.83
CA ALA A 162 10.73 12.45 -4.58
C ALA A 162 12.25 12.37 -4.73
N SER A 163 12.94 13.13 -3.89
CA SER A 163 14.39 13.06 -3.70
C SER A 163 14.77 13.75 -2.39
N GLY A 164 15.99 13.52 -1.89
CA GLY A 164 16.52 14.22 -0.73
C GLY A 164 16.54 15.73 -0.93
N ALA A 165 17.06 16.18 -2.08
CA ALA A 165 17.08 17.61 -2.43
C ALA A 165 15.67 18.22 -2.43
N ARG A 166 14.69 17.54 -3.04
CA ARG A 166 13.31 18.01 -3.05
C ARG A 166 12.68 17.99 -1.66
N ALA A 167 13.01 17.01 -0.83
CA ALA A 167 12.53 16.93 0.55
C ALA A 167 13.06 18.11 1.38
N ASP A 168 14.32 18.51 1.19
CA ASP A 168 14.91 19.69 1.83
C ASP A 168 14.25 20.99 1.36
N GLU A 169 14.04 21.15 0.05
CA GLU A 169 13.30 22.29 -0.52
C GLU A 169 11.90 22.45 0.07
N LEU A 170 11.20 21.33 0.27
CA LEU A 170 9.87 21.28 0.87
C LEU A 170 9.89 21.30 2.40
N SER A 171 11.08 21.30 3.03
CA SER A 171 11.27 21.21 4.47
C SER A 171 10.53 20.00 5.09
N LEU A 172 10.55 18.86 4.41
CA LEU A 172 9.89 17.64 4.89
C LEU A 172 10.61 17.10 6.13
N ARG A 173 9.79 16.77 7.14
CA ARG A 173 10.30 16.19 8.39
C ARG A 173 10.71 14.75 8.17
N GLN A 174 11.85 14.38 8.74
CA GLN A 174 12.25 12.99 8.92
C GLN A 174 11.39 12.38 10.02
N LEU A 175 10.50 11.46 9.65
CA LEU A 175 9.60 10.80 10.59
C LEU A 175 10.10 9.43 11.03
N GLY A 176 11.07 8.87 10.33
CA GLY A 176 11.71 7.61 10.70
C GLY A 176 12.95 7.32 9.88
N GLN A 177 13.77 6.40 10.37
CA GLN A 177 14.94 5.89 9.69
C GLN A 177 15.29 4.51 10.24
N GLY A 178 16.02 3.74 9.45
CA GLY A 178 16.50 2.43 9.85
C GLY A 178 17.38 1.78 8.80
N ALA A 179 17.66 0.50 9.00
CA ALA A 179 18.33 -0.35 8.03
C ALA A 179 17.40 -1.48 7.59
N VAL A 180 17.59 -1.96 6.37
CA VAL A 180 16.94 -3.18 5.88
C VAL A 180 17.72 -4.36 6.43
N LEU A 181 17.05 -5.20 7.22
CA LEU A 181 17.62 -6.44 7.72
C LEU A 181 17.15 -7.62 6.86
N GLN A 182 17.90 -8.73 6.92
CA GLN A 182 17.59 -9.95 6.18
C GLN A 182 16.11 -10.43 6.31
N PRO A 183 15.45 -10.39 7.49
CA PRO A 183 14.05 -10.81 7.61
C PRO A 183 13.05 -9.94 6.83
N ALA A 184 13.45 -8.73 6.44
CA ALA A 184 12.65 -7.83 5.63
C ALA A 184 12.89 -8.00 4.12
N CYS A 185 13.73 -8.96 3.71
CA CYS A 185 14.12 -9.16 2.32
C CYS A 185 13.50 -10.41 1.68
N ASP A 186 13.35 -10.37 0.36
CA ASP A 186 13.11 -11.54 -0.47
C ASP A 186 14.38 -12.40 -0.60
N ASN A 187 14.28 -13.53 -1.31
CA ASN A 187 15.41 -14.43 -1.55
C ASN A 187 16.52 -13.82 -2.44
N ASN A 188 16.26 -12.65 -3.05
CA ASN A 188 17.22 -11.91 -3.86
C ASN A 188 17.88 -10.77 -3.07
N GLY A 189 17.61 -10.69 -1.75
CA GLY A 189 18.18 -9.68 -0.87
C GLY A 189 17.56 -8.30 -1.02
N LYS A 190 16.42 -8.15 -1.68
CA LYS A 190 15.68 -6.89 -1.83
C LYS A 190 14.56 -6.79 -0.81
N MET A 191 14.35 -5.59 -0.26
CA MET A 191 13.27 -5.34 0.71
C MET A 191 11.90 -5.75 0.14
N LEU A 192 11.09 -6.38 0.98
CA LEU A 192 9.75 -6.82 0.62
C LEU A 192 8.77 -5.64 0.60
N PRO A 193 7.78 -5.60 -0.32
CA PRO A 193 6.80 -4.52 -0.39
C PRO A 193 6.02 -4.28 0.90
N HIS A 194 5.70 -5.35 1.65
CA HIS A 194 5.06 -5.19 2.96
C HIS A 194 6.00 -4.64 4.03
N ALA A 195 7.32 -4.88 3.92
CA ALA A 195 8.29 -4.27 4.81
C ALA A 195 8.40 -2.76 4.51
N PHE A 196 8.35 -2.35 3.23
CA PHE A 196 8.26 -0.94 2.83
C PHE A 196 7.05 -0.25 3.47
N VAL A 197 5.85 -0.84 3.34
CA VAL A 197 4.64 -0.31 3.97
C VAL A 197 4.73 -0.31 5.49
N GLY A 198 5.32 -1.34 6.09
CA GLY A 198 5.58 -1.41 7.53
C GLY A 198 6.47 -0.27 8.02
N ALA A 199 7.59 -0.02 7.37
CA ALA A 199 8.53 1.05 7.70
C ALA A 199 7.89 2.44 7.60
N ILE A 200 7.10 2.69 6.54
CA ILE A 200 6.33 3.94 6.40
C ILE A 200 5.29 4.05 7.50
N ALA A 201 4.44 3.03 7.69
CA ALA A 201 3.40 3.06 8.72
C ALA A 201 3.97 3.28 10.13
N ASP A 202 5.15 2.72 10.41
CA ASP A 202 5.84 2.88 11.69
C ASP A 202 6.40 4.30 11.87
N SER A 203 6.92 4.90 10.80
CA SER A 203 7.44 6.28 10.79
C SER A 203 6.31 7.33 10.90
N VAL A 204 5.24 7.14 10.14
CA VAL A 204 4.12 8.10 10.00
C VAL A 204 3.32 8.27 11.29
N ARG A 205 3.45 7.37 12.27
CA ARG A 205 2.90 7.59 13.62
C ARG A 205 3.39 8.90 14.26
N ASN A 206 4.58 9.37 13.88
CA ASN A 206 5.16 10.64 14.35
C ASN A 206 4.50 11.90 13.77
N ILE A 207 3.65 11.79 12.74
CA ILE A 207 2.83 12.90 12.22
C ILE A 207 1.32 12.66 12.44
N ILE A 208 0.84 11.42 12.33
CA ILE A 208 -0.57 11.10 12.54
C ILE A 208 -1.01 11.41 13.97
N THR A 209 -0.20 11.12 14.98
CA THR A 209 -0.60 11.35 16.38
C THR A 209 -0.85 12.85 16.65
N PRO A 210 0.08 13.78 16.33
CA PRO A 210 -0.19 15.21 16.44
C PRO A 210 -1.39 15.71 15.62
N LEU A 211 -1.56 15.24 14.37
CA LEU A 211 -2.69 15.62 13.52
C LEU A 211 -4.03 15.14 14.12
N ARG A 212 -4.06 13.92 14.65
CA ARG A 212 -5.22 13.34 15.34
C ARG A 212 -5.57 14.14 16.59
N GLU A 213 -4.57 14.46 17.42
CA GLU A 213 -4.76 15.27 18.61
C GLU A 213 -5.27 16.68 18.28
N LEU A 214 -4.77 17.29 17.20
CA LEU A 214 -5.27 18.56 16.68
C LEU A 214 -6.76 18.45 16.34
N CYS A 215 -7.15 17.47 15.55
CA CYS A 215 -8.56 17.30 15.18
C CYS A 215 -9.45 17.01 16.40
N ALA A 216 -8.95 16.21 17.35
CA ALA A 216 -9.67 15.86 18.57
C ALA A 216 -9.96 17.08 19.47
N ARG A 217 -9.04 18.05 19.56
CA ARG A 217 -9.24 19.29 20.35
C ARG A 217 -10.44 20.12 19.89
N HIS A 218 -10.81 20.02 18.62
CA HIS A 218 -11.92 20.76 18.01
C HIS A 218 -13.15 19.89 17.75
N SER A 219 -13.21 18.70 18.35
CA SER A 219 -14.28 17.72 18.19
C SER A 219 -15.03 17.53 19.51
N ASP A 220 -16.36 17.37 19.44
CA ASP A 220 -17.19 17.03 20.60
C ASP A 220 -16.93 15.60 21.10
N ARG A 221 -16.28 14.77 20.27
CA ARG A 221 -15.74 13.46 20.65
C ARG A 221 -14.25 13.60 20.94
N GLY A 222 -13.81 13.18 22.13
CA GLY A 222 -12.41 13.23 22.53
C GLY A 222 -11.98 11.98 23.33
N GLY A 223 -10.74 11.99 23.80
CA GLY A 223 -10.18 10.90 24.61
C GLY A 223 -10.08 9.58 23.84
N PRO A 224 -10.37 8.42 24.47
CA PRO A 224 -10.13 7.10 23.88
C PRO A 224 -11.06 6.77 22.69
N HIS A 225 -12.04 7.61 22.39
CA HIS A 225 -13.00 7.40 21.30
C HIS A 225 -12.55 8.03 19.98
N PHE A 226 -11.58 8.94 20.00
CA PHE A 226 -11.12 9.63 18.79
C PHE A 226 -9.94 8.89 18.15
N GLY A 227 -10.21 8.22 17.04
CA GLY A 227 -9.25 7.46 16.26
C GLY A 227 -8.94 8.08 14.91
N ALA A 228 -8.08 7.39 14.18
CA ALA A 228 -7.81 7.63 12.77
C ALA A 228 -7.84 6.29 12.02
N ALA A 229 -8.27 6.33 10.77
CA ALA A 229 -8.27 5.16 9.90
C ALA A 229 -7.74 5.55 8.51
N ALA A 230 -6.96 4.67 7.90
CA ALA A 230 -6.59 4.77 6.49
C ALA A 230 -7.70 4.18 5.62
N LEU A 231 -8.15 4.94 4.61
CA LEU A 231 -9.14 4.49 3.64
C LEU A 231 -8.49 3.95 2.38
N GLU A 232 -7.47 4.65 1.88
CA GLU A 232 -6.80 4.29 0.63
C GLU A 232 -5.30 4.54 0.71
N PHE A 233 -4.54 3.68 0.05
CA PHE A 233 -3.13 3.89 -0.24
C PHE A 233 -2.92 3.99 -1.74
N LEU A 234 -2.03 4.88 -2.15
CA LEU A 234 -1.47 4.93 -3.49
C LEU A 234 0.05 4.88 -3.37
N ILE A 235 0.65 3.84 -3.92
CA ILE A 235 2.06 3.50 -3.72
C ILE A 235 2.74 3.41 -5.08
N ARG A 236 3.92 4.01 -5.18
CA ARG A 236 4.87 3.82 -6.26
C ARG A 236 6.17 3.26 -5.69
N ILE A 237 6.72 2.25 -6.34
CA ILE A 237 7.98 1.61 -5.99
C ILE A 237 8.91 1.71 -7.19
N ASP A 238 10.06 2.36 -6.99
CA ASP A 238 11.07 2.54 -8.04
C ASP A 238 12.14 1.44 -7.93
N ASP A 239 13.04 1.53 -6.95
CA ASP A 239 13.94 0.42 -6.58
C ASP A 239 14.05 0.31 -5.06
N LEU A 240 13.51 -0.77 -4.49
CA LEU A 240 13.58 -0.98 -3.05
C LEU A 240 15.03 -1.25 -2.60
N PRO A 241 15.40 -0.80 -1.39
CA PRO A 241 16.72 -1.04 -0.82
C PRO A 241 16.97 -2.53 -0.60
N GLY A 242 18.24 -2.92 -0.57
CA GLY A 242 18.68 -4.28 -0.27
C GLY A 242 19.07 -4.48 1.19
N ASN A 243 19.33 -5.74 1.56
CA ASN A 243 19.83 -6.09 2.89
C ASN A 243 21.12 -5.30 3.23
N GLY A 244 21.11 -4.59 4.36
CA GLY A 244 22.20 -3.74 4.83
C GLY A 244 22.07 -2.27 4.44
N ASP A 245 21.24 -1.94 3.44
CA ASP A 245 21.00 -0.55 3.05
C ASP A 245 20.21 0.19 4.13
N CYS A 246 20.46 1.49 4.26
CA CYS A 246 19.70 2.37 5.14
C CYS A 246 18.54 3.03 4.39
N TRP A 247 17.52 3.42 5.15
CA TRP A 247 16.38 4.18 4.65
C TRP A 247 16.00 5.27 5.65
N GLU A 248 15.43 6.36 5.15
CA GLU A 248 14.67 7.31 5.93
C GLU A 248 13.29 7.55 5.31
N VAL A 249 12.34 7.99 6.13
CA VAL A 249 11.00 8.39 5.67
C VAL A 249 10.82 9.88 5.92
N ARG A 250 10.64 10.62 4.83
CA ARG A 250 10.32 12.05 4.80
C ARG A 250 8.85 12.21 4.45
N SER A 251 8.08 12.96 5.25
CA SER A 251 6.63 13.05 5.05
C SER A 251 6.06 14.42 5.35
N GLY A 252 4.87 14.66 4.82
CA GLY A 252 4.08 15.85 5.09
C GLY A 252 2.60 15.65 4.83
N LEU A 253 1.79 16.57 5.36
CA LEU A 253 0.38 16.66 5.01
C LEU A 253 0.29 17.37 3.65
N ALA A 254 -0.18 16.69 2.62
CA ALA A 254 -0.31 17.27 1.28
C ALA A 254 -1.65 17.99 1.10
N ARG A 255 -2.71 17.44 1.68
CA ARG A 255 -4.07 17.99 1.60
C ARG A 255 -4.86 17.67 2.87
N ALA A 256 -5.76 18.56 3.24
CA ALA A 256 -6.80 18.27 4.21
C ALA A 256 -8.10 18.97 3.78
N ASP A 257 -9.23 18.31 3.99
CA ASP A 257 -10.56 18.90 3.84
C ASP A 257 -11.45 18.58 5.05
N GLY A 258 -12.76 18.83 4.96
CA GLY A 258 -13.69 18.57 6.05
C GLY A 258 -13.90 17.08 6.40
N ARG A 259 -13.26 16.15 5.70
CA ARG A 259 -13.45 14.70 5.86
C ARG A 259 -12.13 13.92 5.83
N THR A 260 -11.19 14.26 4.95
CA THR A 260 -9.96 13.48 4.75
C THR A 260 -8.71 14.32 4.93
N MET A 261 -7.61 13.61 5.22
CA MET A 261 -6.25 14.11 5.21
C MET A 261 -5.41 13.22 4.30
N ASP A 262 -4.67 13.82 3.38
CA ASP A 262 -3.79 13.10 2.47
C ASP A 262 -2.35 13.32 2.94
N ILE A 263 -1.71 12.23 3.38
CA ILE A 263 -0.36 12.24 3.91
C ILE A 263 0.55 11.57 2.90
N VAL A 264 1.53 12.31 2.38
CA VAL A 264 2.49 11.83 1.40
C VAL A 264 3.80 11.50 2.09
N ASN A 265 4.34 10.34 1.75
CA ASN A 265 5.49 9.73 2.40
C ASN A 265 6.48 9.30 1.33
N TRP A 266 7.73 9.74 1.45
CA TRP A 266 8.83 9.34 0.59
C TRP A 266 9.81 8.51 1.40
N MET A 267 10.12 7.31 0.93
CA MET A 267 11.23 6.53 1.47
C MET A 267 12.46 6.83 0.62
N LEU A 268 13.51 7.32 1.27
CA LEU A 268 14.74 7.77 0.62
C LEU A 268 15.94 7.01 1.16
N ASP A 269 16.98 6.90 0.35
CA ASP A 269 18.34 6.66 0.82
C ASP A 269 18.83 7.92 1.55
N PRO A 270 19.13 7.83 2.87
CA PRO A 270 19.55 9.00 3.64
C PRO A 270 20.90 9.56 3.22
N PHE A 271 21.70 8.83 2.43
CA PHE A 271 23.04 9.25 2.02
C PHE A 271 23.08 9.85 0.62
N SER A 272 22.39 9.21 -0.33
CA SER A 272 22.35 9.70 -1.72
C SER A 272 21.15 10.60 -2.01
N GLY A 273 20.11 10.55 -1.18
CA GLY A 273 18.83 11.22 -1.44
C GLY A 273 18.00 10.55 -2.54
N HIS A 274 18.40 9.38 -3.03
CA HIS A 274 17.63 8.60 -4.01
C HIS A 274 16.30 8.14 -3.40
N ALA A 275 15.20 8.26 -4.15
CA ALA A 275 13.92 7.74 -3.72
C ALA A 275 13.78 6.24 -4.01
N PHE A 276 13.48 5.47 -2.97
CA PHE A 276 13.14 4.06 -3.10
C PHE A 276 11.66 3.85 -3.48
N GLY A 277 10.79 4.74 -3.03
CA GLY A 277 9.38 4.75 -3.38
C GLY A 277 8.58 5.81 -2.63
N THR A 278 7.34 6.02 -3.08
CA THR A 278 6.41 7.00 -2.53
C THR A 278 5.09 6.35 -2.17
N MET A 279 4.42 6.90 -1.15
CA MET A 279 3.15 6.41 -0.64
C MET A 279 2.28 7.56 -0.16
N GLU A 280 1.10 7.69 -0.74
CA GLU A 280 0.03 8.58 -0.31
C GLU A 280 -0.96 7.77 0.53
N VAL A 281 -1.34 8.33 1.68
CA VAL A 281 -2.32 7.77 2.59
C VAL A 281 -3.49 8.74 2.70
N VAL A 282 -4.67 8.29 2.29
CA VAL A 282 -5.92 9.01 2.57
C VAL A 282 -6.45 8.53 3.92
N ALA A 283 -6.38 9.41 4.91
CA ALA A 283 -6.80 9.15 6.28
C ALA A 283 -8.04 9.94 6.66
N ILE A 284 -8.80 9.42 7.63
CA ILE A 284 -9.96 10.10 8.23
C ILE A 284 -9.86 10.15 9.74
N CYS A 285 -10.54 11.11 10.35
CA CYS A 285 -10.90 11.05 11.76
C CYS A 285 -12.07 10.09 11.94
N PHE A 286 -12.02 9.29 13.01
CA PHE A 286 -12.91 8.15 13.17
C PHE A 286 -13.34 7.97 14.62
N ASP A 287 -14.62 7.75 14.86
CA ASP A 287 -15.16 7.41 16.17
C ASP A 287 -14.96 5.90 16.39
N LEU A 288 -14.12 5.55 17.35
CA LEU A 288 -13.77 4.16 17.66
C LEU A 288 -14.90 3.38 18.33
N GLU A 289 -15.86 4.09 18.95
CA GLU A 289 -17.04 3.49 19.56
C GLU A 289 -18.11 3.20 18.50
N THR A 290 -18.50 4.23 17.74
CA THR A 290 -19.58 4.08 16.75
C THR A 290 -19.12 3.51 15.41
N ARG A 291 -17.80 3.41 15.20
CA ARG A 291 -17.13 3.03 13.95
C ARG A 291 -17.57 3.88 12.76
N ARG A 292 -17.62 5.20 12.94
CA ARG A 292 -18.07 6.15 11.91
C ARG A 292 -17.06 7.27 11.70
N LEU A 293 -17.06 7.80 10.49
CA LEU A 293 -16.30 9.00 10.13
C LEU A 293 -16.72 10.17 11.03
N LEU A 294 -15.72 10.86 11.57
CA LEU A 294 -15.88 12.14 12.25
C LEU A 294 -15.48 13.27 11.27
N PRO A 295 -16.38 14.22 10.96
CA PRO A 295 -16.00 15.39 10.18
C PRO A 295 -14.88 16.18 10.87
N ILE A 296 -13.97 16.73 10.07
CA ILE A 296 -12.92 17.62 10.57
C ILE A 296 -13.54 19.01 10.74
N ALA A 297 -13.64 19.49 11.97
CA ALA A 297 -14.29 20.76 12.28
C ALA A 297 -13.62 21.96 11.57
N PRO A 298 -14.35 23.03 11.21
CA PRO A 298 -13.77 24.19 10.53
C PRO A 298 -12.57 24.82 11.27
N ALA A 299 -12.59 24.83 12.61
CA ALA A 299 -11.48 25.31 13.42
C ALA A 299 -10.23 24.41 13.29
N ALA A 300 -10.41 23.08 13.27
CA ALA A 300 -9.33 22.13 12.98
C ALA A 300 -8.80 22.30 11.56
N GLN A 301 -9.68 22.49 10.56
CA GLN A 301 -9.26 22.73 9.17
C GLN A 301 -8.38 23.99 9.05
N ALA A 302 -8.74 25.07 9.76
CA ALA A 302 -7.94 26.29 9.78
C ALA A 302 -6.55 26.07 10.40
N GLU A 303 -6.43 25.26 11.44
CA GLU A 303 -5.13 24.92 12.05
C GLU A 303 -4.32 23.96 11.17
N LEU A 304 -4.97 22.95 10.56
CA LEU A 304 -4.36 22.03 9.60
C LEU A 304 -3.80 22.73 8.37
N ALA A 305 -4.36 23.87 7.96
CA ALA A 305 -3.83 24.65 6.84
C ALA A 305 -2.36 25.06 7.07
N GLY A 306 -1.94 25.26 8.32
CA GLY A 306 -0.54 25.52 8.68
C GLY A 306 0.38 24.29 8.65
N TRP A 307 -0.19 23.08 8.55
CA TRP A 307 0.55 21.81 8.43
C TRP A 307 0.70 21.36 6.98
N ILE A 308 -0.10 21.92 6.06
CA ILE A 308 -0.06 21.56 4.65
C ILE A 308 1.27 22.00 4.05
N VAL A 309 1.93 21.09 3.33
CA VAL A 309 3.16 21.36 2.58
C VAL A 309 2.81 21.60 1.12
N PRO A 310 2.85 22.85 0.61
CA PRO A 310 2.48 23.15 -0.77
C PRO A 310 3.42 22.48 -1.77
N GLY A 311 2.85 21.86 -2.81
CA GLY A 311 3.62 21.19 -3.86
C GLY A 311 4.20 19.83 -3.46
N LEU A 312 3.78 19.26 -2.32
CA LEU A 312 4.04 17.88 -1.96
C LEU A 312 3.09 16.94 -2.71
N ALA A 313 3.66 15.98 -3.45
CA ALA A 313 2.95 14.96 -4.22
C ALA A 313 3.78 13.67 -4.31
N LEU A 314 3.23 12.64 -4.97
CA LEU A 314 3.92 11.37 -5.22
C LEU A 314 5.12 11.45 -6.15
#